data_AF-A0A329SDV5-F1
#
_entry.id   AF-A0A329SDV5-F1
#
_cell.length_a   1.000
_cell.length_b   1.000
_cell.length_c   1.000
_cell.angle_alpha   90.00
_cell.angle_beta   90.00
_cell.angle_gamma   90.00
#
_symmetry.space_group_name_H-M   'P 1'
#
loop_
_entity.id
_entity.type
_entity.pdbx_description
1 polymer ?
#
loop_
_entity_poly.entity_id
_entity_poly.type
_entity_poly.pdbx_seq_one_letter_code
_entity_poly.pdbx_strand_id
1 'polypeptide(L)'
;MQKRKQVRWKIDKTLSPELSKTVEEASTPFGVLARLHKMFVGTTKLSLVRQLRAVNKMRYEKGMNLLTVIGELKRGFTKFENMGMPLLDILKPYILVLVLDNTFENILRAPFSREHIVGI
;
A
#
# COMPACT_ATOMS: atom_id res chain seq x y z
N MET A 1 6.93 -38.31 24.26
CA MET A 1 7.53 -37.07 23.71
C MET A 1 7.19 -36.96 22.23
N GLN A 2 6.24 -36.10 21.83
CA GLN A 2 5.92 -35.87 20.42
C GLN A 2 6.99 -34.98 19.77
N LYS A 3 7.73 -35.52 18.81
CA LYS A 3 8.61 -34.73 17.93
C LYS A 3 7.73 -33.75 17.14
N ARG A 4 7.77 -32.46 17.50
CA ARG A 4 7.14 -31.40 16.70
C ARG A 4 7.79 -31.42 15.32
N LYS A 5 7.05 -31.85 14.29
CA LYS A 5 7.47 -31.73 12.89
C LYS A 5 7.73 -30.26 12.62
N GLN A 6 9.00 -29.86 12.53
CA GLN A 6 9.35 -28.54 12.00
C GLN A 6 8.79 -28.46 10.58
N VAL A 7 7.89 -27.51 10.36
CA VAL A 7 7.39 -27.18 9.03
C VAL A 7 8.56 -26.56 8.28
N ARG A 8 9.25 -27.36 7.46
CA ARG A 8 10.32 -26.87 6.60
C ARG A 8 9.67 -26.12 5.44
N TRP A 9 9.70 -24.81 5.50
CA TRP A 9 9.18 -23.93 4.45
C TRP A 9 9.95 -24.18 3.15
N LYS A 10 9.25 -24.46 2.05
CA LYS A 10 9.87 -24.48 0.71
C LYS A 10 10.13 -23.03 0.32
N ILE A 11 11.36 -22.59 0.51
CA ILE A 11 11.80 -21.24 0.15
C ILE A 11 12.43 -21.32 -1.24
N ASP A 12 12.02 -20.41 -2.11
CA ASP A 12 12.62 -20.29 -3.43
C ASP A 12 14.09 -19.90 -3.30
N LYS A 13 14.98 -20.64 -3.98
CA LYS A 13 16.43 -20.40 -3.94
C LYS A 13 16.85 -19.08 -4.61
N THR A 14 15.93 -18.43 -5.31
CA THR A 14 16.13 -17.10 -5.90
C THR A 14 15.99 -15.96 -4.89
N LEU A 15 15.51 -16.25 -3.66
CA LEU A 15 15.48 -15.27 -2.59
C LEU A 15 16.89 -14.94 -2.07
N SER A 16 17.11 -13.67 -1.73
CA SER A 16 18.34 -13.22 -1.07
C SER A 16 18.70 -14.14 0.12
N PRO A 17 19.99 -14.49 0.32
CA PRO A 17 20.43 -15.34 1.42
C PRO A 17 19.92 -14.91 2.80
N GLU A 18 19.77 -13.60 3.03
CA GLU A 18 19.24 -13.04 4.29
C GLU A 18 17.75 -13.33 4.49
N LEU A 19 16.97 -13.28 3.40
CA LEU A 19 15.54 -13.59 3.43
C LEU A 19 15.31 -15.08 3.65
N SER A 20 16.08 -15.91 2.95
CA SER A 20 16.02 -17.36 3.10
C SER A 20 16.33 -17.78 4.53
N LYS A 21 17.43 -17.26 5.12
CA LYS A 21 17.79 -17.51 6.52
C LYS A 21 16.69 -17.07 7.50
N THR A 22 16.07 -15.93 7.24
CA THR A 22 14.99 -15.40 8.09
C THR A 22 13.75 -16.30 8.13
N VAL A 23 13.41 -16.92 7.00
CA VAL A 23 12.26 -17.81 6.89
C VAL A 23 12.59 -19.22 7.43
N GLU A 24 13.82 -19.71 7.23
CA GLU A 24 14.27 -21.02 7.73
C GLU A 24 14.40 -21.08 9.25
N GLU A 25 14.88 -19.99 9.88
CA GLU A 25 15.08 -19.94 11.34
C GLU A 25 13.78 -19.78 12.15
N ALA A 26 12.66 -19.49 11.49
CA ALA A 26 11.39 -19.27 12.17
C ALA A 26 10.58 -20.56 12.29
N SER A 27 10.32 -20.96 13.54
CA SER A 27 9.57 -22.18 13.85
C SER A 27 8.05 -22.08 13.60
N THR A 28 7.52 -20.87 13.35
CA THR A 28 6.09 -20.63 13.12
C THR A 28 5.88 -19.56 12.03
N PRO A 29 4.75 -19.59 11.32
CA PRO A 29 4.41 -18.54 10.35
C PRO A 29 4.39 -17.13 10.98
N PHE A 30 3.99 -17.04 12.26
CA PHE A 30 4.06 -15.78 13.02
C PHE A 30 5.49 -15.31 13.25
N GLY A 31 6.42 -16.23 13.56
CA GLY A 31 7.85 -15.92 13.70
C GLY A 31 8.48 -15.43 12.40
N VAL A 32 8.10 -16.01 11.25
CA VAL A 32 8.51 -15.54 9.92
C VAL A 32 8.04 -14.10 9.73
N LEU A 33 6.75 -13.83 9.94
CA LEU A 33 6.17 -12.49 9.80
C LEU A 33 6.83 -11.46 10.72
N ALA A 34 7.11 -11.80 11.98
CA ALA A 34 7.75 -10.90 12.93
C ALA A 34 9.20 -10.54 12.52
N ARG A 35 9.95 -11.51 11.98
CA ARG A 35 11.32 -11.27 11.51
C ARG A 35 11.36 -10.53 10.17
N LEU A 36 10.49 -10.87 9.22
CA LEU A 36 10.32 -10.10 7.98
C LEU A 36 9.90 -8.67 8.28
N HIS A 37 9.00 -8.47 9.26
CA HIS A 37 8.64 -7.14 9.74
C HIS A 37 9.87 -6.40 10.28
N LYS A 38 10.66 -7.00 11.17
CA LYS A 38 11.91 -6.38 11.65
C LYS A 38 12.87 -6.02 10.52
N MET A 39 12.99 -6.87 9.51
CA MET A 39 13.91 -6.73 8.38
C MET A 39 13.49 -5.65 7.37
N PHE A 40 12.23 -5.62 6.96
CA PHE A 40 11.74 -4.68 5.93
C PHE A 40 11.19 -3.37 6.49
N VAL A 41 10.64 -3.43 7.70
CA VAL A 41 9.81 -2.37 8.27
C VAL A 41 10.56 -1.68 9.43
N GLY A 42 11.60 -2.30 9.99
CA GLY A 42 12.35 -1.73 11.11
C GLY A 42 11.45 -1.48 12.33
N THR A 43 11.58 -0.29 12.95
CA THR A 43 10.69 0.19 14.04
C THR A 43 9.35 0.75 13.55
N THR A 44 9.06 0.68 12.26
CA THR A 44 7.84 1.28 11.71
C THR A 44 6.63 0.59 12.32
N LYS A 45 5.72 1.41 12.83
CA LYS A 45 4.56 0.96 13.60
C LYS A 45 3.64 0.18 12.66
N LEU A 46 3.20 -1.02 13.06
CA LEU A 46 2.19 -1.82 12.35
C LEU A 46 0.92 -1.02 12.00
N SER A 47 0.62 0.03 12.77
CA SER A 47 -0.44 0.98 12.49
C SER A 47 -0.26 1.69 11.15
N LEU A 48 0.97 2.05 10.76
CA LEU A 48 1.26 2.68 9.48
C LEU A 48 0.96 1.73 8.33
N VAL A 49 1.49 0.50 8.40
CA VAL A 49 1.29 -0.52 7.37
C VAL A 49 -0.20 -0.83 7.21
N ARG A 50 -0.95 -0.90 8.32
CA ARG A 50 -2.41 -1.06 8.30
C ARG A 50 -3.10 0.12 7.62
N GLN A 51 -2.68 1.35 7.90
CA GLN A 51 -3.26 2.55 7.30
C GLN A 51 -2.96 2.64 5.80
N LEU A 52 -1.73 2.33 5.37
CA LEU A 52 -1.36 2.24 3.96
C LEU A 52 -2.12 1.17 3.22
N ARG A 53 -2.29 0.00 3.83
CA ARG A 53 -3.14 -1.05 3.26
C ARG A 53 -4.60 -0.61 3.14
N ALA A 54 -5.13 0.14 4.12
CA ALA A 54 -6.50 0.63 4.06
C ALA A 54 -6.70 1.62 2.91
N VAL A 55 -5.79 2.58 2.74
CA VAL A 55 -5.83 3.56 1.63
C VAL A 55 -5.64 2.87 0.28
N ASN A 56 -4.70 1.93 0.14
CA ASN A 56 -4.50 1.18 -1.11
C ASN A 56 -5.67 0.27 -1.50
N LYS A 57 -6.52 -0.12 -0.54
CA LYS A 57 -7.73 -0.90 -0.80
C LYS A 57 -8.91 -0.01 -1.20
N MET A 58 -8.82 1.31 -1.05
CA MET A 58 -9.86 2.20 -1.53
C MET A 58 -9.92 2.11 -3.06
N ARG A 59 -11.12 1.89 -3.55
CA ARG A 59 -11.46 1.84 -4.96
C ARG A 59 -12.77 2.59 -5.13
N TYR A 60 -12.82 3.43 -6.14
CA TYR A 60 -14.05 3.99 -6.65
C TYR A 60 -14.76 2.89 -7.45
N GLU A 61 -16.01 2.63 -7.11
CA GLU A 61 -16.87 1.73 -7.86
C GLU A 61 -17.99 2.53 -8.52
N LYS A 62 -18.36 2.14 -9.73
CA LYS A 62 -19.44 2.81 -10.48
C LYS A 62 -20.73 2.76 -9.66
N GLY A 63 -21.33 3.92 -9.42
CA GLY A 63 -22.52 4.07 -8.57
C GLY A 63 -22.22 4.59 -7.16
N MET A 64 -20.95 4.66 -6.76
CA MET A 64 -20.56 5.36 -5.54
C MET A 64 -20.58 6.88 -5.72
N ASN A 65 -20.89 7.60 -4.63
CA ASN A 65 -20.72 9.04 -4.59
C ASN A 65 -19.22 9.41 -4.55
N LEU A 66 -18.75 10.09 -5.59
CA LEU A 66 -17.35 10.48 -5.73
C LEU A 66 -16.86 11.36 -4.57
N LEU A 67 -17.68 12.30 -4.08
CA LEU A 67 -17.31 13.17 -2.97
C LEU A 67 -17.10 12.38 -1.67
N THR A 68 -17.90 11.35 -1.44
CA THR A 68 -17.73 10.44 -0.30
C THR A 68 -16.38 9.72 -0.39
N VAL A 69 -16.03 9.19 -1.57
CA VAL A 69 -14.74 8.51 -1.79
C VAL A 69 -13.56 9.46 -1.57
N ILE A 70 -13.62 10.67 -2.13
CA ILE A 70 -12.58 11.69 -1.93
C ILE A 70 -12.48 12.09 -0.45
N GLY A 71 -13.61 12.20 0.26
CA GLY A 71 -13.63 12.53 1.69
C GLY A 71 -13.03 11.43 2.57
N GLU A 72 -13.28 10.15 2.25
CA GLU A 72 -12.61 9.02 2.90
C GLU A 72 -11.10 9.00 2.62
N LEU A 73 -10.71 9.29 1.38
CA LEU A 73 -9.31 9.36 0.98
C LEU A 73 -8.56 10.48 1.73
N LYS A 74 -9.13 11.68 1.80
CA LYS A 74 -8.59 12.81 2.58
C LYS A 74 -8.42 12.44 4.05
N ARG A 75 -9.43 11.79 4.67
CA ARG A 75 -9.32 11.28 6.05
C ARG A 75 -8.20 10.26 6.19
N GLY A 76 -7.97 9.43 5.17
CA GLY A 76 -6.84 8.51 5.10
C GLY A 76 -5.49 9.24 5.15
N PHE A 77 -5.35 10.35 4.43
CA PHE A 77 -4.15 11.20 4.43
C PHE A 77 -3.92 11.89 5.77
N THR A 78 -4.96 12.48 6.38
CA THR A 78 -4.85 13.09 7.71
C THR A 78 -4.45 12.07 8.78
N LYS A 79 -4.88 10.81 8.67
CA LYS A 79 -4.43 9.75 9.60
C LYS A 79 -2.93 9.48 9.51
N PHE A 80 -2.32 9.61 8.33
CA PHE A 80 -0.87 9.50 8.19
C PHE A 80 -0.13 10.66 8.85
N GLU A 81 -0.63 11.89 8.67
CA GLU A 81 -0.11 13.09 9.33
C GLU A 81 -0.17 12.95 10.85
N ASN A 82 -1.31 12.51 11.41
CA ASN A 82 -1.48 12.28 12.84
C ASN A 82 -0.57 11.16 13.40
N MET A 83 -0.09 10.26 12.55
CA MET A 83 0.88 9.22 12.94
C MET A 83 2.33 9.72 12.90
N GLY A 84 2.56 11.00 12.57
CA GLY A 84 3.88 11.61 12.45
C GLY A 84 4.60 11.28 11.13
N MET A 85 3.86 10.81 10.12
CA MET A 85 4.40 10.47 8.80
C MET A 85 3.48 11.04 7.71
N PRO A 86 3.50 12.36 7.48
CA PRO A 86 2.75 12.94 6.37
C PRO A 86 3.17 12.27 5.06
N LEU A 87 2.17 11.98 4.21
CA LEU A 87 2.46 11.57 2.84
C LEU A 87 3.12 12.73 2.10
N LEU A 88 4.16 12.45 1.32
CA LEU A 88 4.74 13.41 0.39
C LEU A 88 3.65 13.91 -0.56
N ASP A 89 3.63 15.22 -0.82
CA ASP A 89 2.58 15.83 -1.64
C ASP A 89 2.50 15.24 -3.04
N ILE A 90 3.65 14.85 -3.62
CA ILE A 90 3.71 14.18 -4.93
C ILE A 90 3.00 12.81 -4.96
N LEU A 91 2.87 12.15 -3.80
CA LEU A 91 2.21 10.84 -3.71
C LEU A 91 0.68 10.97 -3.61
N LYS A 92 0.16 12.11 -3.15
CA LYS A 92 -1.30 12.31 -2.98
C LYS A 92 -2.05 12.21 -4.32
N PRO A 93 -1.60 12.86 -5.41
CA PRO A 93 -2.20 12.67 -6.74
C PRO A 93 -2.08 11.23 -7.24
N TYR A 94 -0.92 10.59 -7.08
CA TYR A 94 -0.73 9.21 -7.51
C TYR A 94 -1.72 8.24 -6.84
N ILE A 95 -1.90 8.36 -5.52
CA ILE A 95 -2.86 7.55 -4.77
C ILE A 95 -4.29 7.87 -5.20
N LEU A 96 -4.63 9.14 -5.45
CA LEU A 96 -5.94 9.53 -5.96
C LEU A 96 -6.25 8.82 -7.28
N VAL A 97 -5.31 8.80 -8.23
CA VAL A 97 -5.47 8.07 -9.51
C VAL A 97 -5.69 6.59 -9.27
N LEU A 98 -4.90 5.97 -8.38
CA LEU A 98 -5.09 4.56 -8.03
C LEU A 98 -6.46 4.26 -7.42
N VAL A 99 -7.05 5.19 -6.67
CA VAL A 99 -8.37 5.02 -6.05
C VAL A 99 -9.48 5.21 -7.07
N LEU A 100 -9.36 6.16 -8.00
CA LEU A 100 -10.43 6.48 -8.95
C LEU A 100 -10.65 5.44 -10.07
N ASP A 101 -9.85 4.38 -10.11
CA ASP A 101 -9.93 3.29 -11.09
C ASP A 101 -9.67 3.74 -12.56
N ASN A 102 -9.35 2.79 -13.43
CA ASN A 102 -9.07 3.01 -14.86
C ASN A 102 -10.20 3.76 -15.59
N THR A 103 -11.40 3.77 -15.02
CA THR A 103 -12.56 4.53 -15.50
C THR A 103 -12.24 6.02 -15.67
N PHE A 104 -11.40 6.61 -14.82
CA PHE A 104 -10.98 8.02 -14.93
C PHE A 104 -9.60 8.22 -15.59
N GLU A 105 -8.83 7.15 -15.88
CA GLU A 105 -7.57 7.28 -16.63
C GLU A 105 -7.80 7.94 -17.99
N ASN A 106 -8.93 7.69 -18.65
CA ASN A 106 -9.27 8.32 -19.92
C ASN A 106 -9.48 9.83 -19.81
N ILE A 107 -9.96 10.33 -18.66
CA ILE A 107 -10.13 11.76 -18.39
C ILE A 107 -8.78 12.40 -18.06
N LEU A 108 -7.91 11.68 -17.34
CA LEU A 108 -6.57 12.14 -16.99
C LEU A 108 -5.57 12.07 -18.17
N ARG A 109 -5.82 11.19 -19.14
CA ARG A 109 -5.09 11.09 -20.41
C ARG A 109 -5.59 12.05 -21.47
N ALA A 110 -6.75 12.68 -21.30
CA ALA A 110 -7.18 13.73 -22.22
C ALA A 110 -6.07 14.78 -22.20
N PRO A 111 -5.30 14.95 -23.30
CA PRO A 111 -4.36 16.05 -23.37
C PRO A 111 -5.19 17.29 -23.10
N PHE A 112 -4.69 18.22 -22.30
CA PHE A 112 -5.21 19.58 -22.24
C PHE A 112 -5.47 20.00 -23.70
N SER A 113 -6.73 19.92 -24.13
CA SER A 113 -7.08 20.24 -25.50
C SER A 113 -6.75 21.72 -25.61
N ARG A 114 -5.88 22.03 -26.57
CA ARG A 114 -5.41 23.37 -26.89
C ARG A 114 -6.56 24.20 -27.48
N GLU A 115 -7.66 24.37 -26.74
CA GLU A 115 -8.84 25.10 -27.20
C GLU A 115 -9.18 26.30 -26.33
N HIS A 116 -8.31 26.70 -25.40
CA HIS A 116 -8.41 28.02 -24.73
C HIS A 116 -7.23 28.95 -25.00
N ILE A 117 -6.47 28.73 -26.07
CA ILE A 117 -5.56 29.74 -26.63
C ILE A 117 -5.91 29.98 -28.10
N VAL A 118 -7.16 30.37 -28.37
CA VAL A 118 -7.51 31.33 -29.43
C VAL A 118 -8.91 31.87 -29.09
N GLY A 119 -9.02 33.14 -28.72
CA GLY A 119 -10.31 33.84 -28.75
C GLY A 119 -10.51 34.88 -27.66
N ILE A 120 -10.17 36.12 -28.00
CA ILE A 120 -10.49 37.42 -27.35
C ILE A 120 -9.49 37.85 -26.25
#